data_AF-A0A7K2DGF9-F1
#
_entry.id   AF-A0A7K2DGF9-F1
#
_cell.length_a   1.000
_cell.length_b   1.000
_cell.length_c   1.000
_cell.angle_alpha   90.00
_cell.angle_beta   90.00
_cell.angle_gamma   90.00
#
_symmetry.space_group_name_H-M   'P 1'
#
loop_
_entity.id
_entity.type
_entity.pdbx_description
1 polymer ?
#
loop_
_entity_poly.entity_id
_entity_poly.type
_entity_poly.pdbx_seq_one_letter_code
_entity_poly.pdbx_strand_id
1 'polypeptide(L)'
;MTDTEAAARFQKACTEAEVHTVEVAVPDTQGHLRGKRVPVERFFATVAEDGVAIADAIFIMDAQDDLTDNPFINMDTGYLDCKLMP
;
A
#
# COMPACT_ATOMS: atom_id res chain seq x y z
N MET A 1 -16.17 10.91 -13.45
CA MET A 1 -16.25 9.59 -12.78
C MET A 1 -16.03 9.87 -11.31
N THR A 2 -17.02 9.58 -10.48
CA THR A 2 -16.88 9.73 -9.02
C THR A 2 -16.01 8.58 -8.46
N ASP A 3 -15.43 8.73 -7.27
CA ASP A 3 -14.60 7.68 -6.65
C ASP A 3 -15.38 6.36 -6.48
N THR A 4 -16.68 6.46 -6.20
CA THR A 4 -17.60 5.32 -6.11
C THR A 4 -17.78 4.59 -7.45
N GLU A 5 -17.88 5.32 -8.56
CA GLU A 5 -17.97 4.72 -9.90
C GLU A 5 -16.68 4.01 -10.29
N ALA A 6 -15.52 4.57 -9.91
CA ALA A 6 -14.22 3.97 -10.15
C ALA A 6 -14.06 2.65 -9.38
N ALA A 7 -14.41 2.64 -8.09
CA ALA A 7 -14.36 1.47 -7.23
C ALA A 7 -15.28 0.34 -7.73
N ALA A 8 -16.51 0.65 -8.12
CA ALA A 8 -17.45 -0.33 -8.67
C ALA A 8 -16.94 -0.96 -9.98
N ARG A 9 -16.36 -0.14 -10.86
CA ARG A 9 -15.75 -0.64 -12.11
C ARG A 9 -14.56 -1.56 -11.82
N PHE A 10 -13.72 -1.19 -10.85
CA PHE A 10 -12.57 -1.99 -10.46
C PHE A 10 -12.99 -3.33 -9.83
N GLN A 11 -14.01 -3.33 -8.97
CA GLN A 11 -14.57 -4.54 -8.37
C GLN A 11 -15.11 -5.49 -9.44
N LYS A 12 -15.87 -4.97 -10.40
CA LYS A 12 -16.37 -5.77 -11.52
C LYS A 12 -15.22 -6.41 -12.31
N ALA A 13 -14.20 -5.64 -12.65
CA ALA A 13 -13.04 -6.14 -13.38
C ALA A 13 -12.29 -7.25 -12.61
N CYS A 14 -12.15 -7.09 -11.29
CA CYS A 14 -11.52 -8.10 -10.44
C CYS A 14 -12.32 -9.41 -10.41
N THR A 15 -13.64 -9.33 -10.31
CA THR A 15 -14.53 -10.50 -10.31
C THR A 15 -14.48 -11.24 -11.66
N GLU A 16 -14.57 -10.51 -12.77
CA GLU A 16 -14.53 -11.10 -14.12
C GLU A 16 -13.19 -11.78 -14.43
N ALA A 17 -12.09 -11.26 -13.86
CA ALA A 17 -10.75 -11.81 -14.04
C ALA A 17 -10.34 -12.81 -12.93
N GLU A 18 -11.26 -13.17 -12.03
CA GLU A 18 -11.00 -14.08 -10.90
C GLU A 18 -9.76 -13.69 -10.07
N VAL A 19 -9.58 -12.37 -9.84
CA VAL A 19 -8.42 -11.84 -9.11
C VAL A 19 -8.47 -12.31 -7.66
N HIS A 20 -7.41 -12.99 -7.20
CA HIS A 20 -7.31 -13.46 -5.82
C HIS A 20 -6.83 -12.37 -4.84
N THR A 21 -5.87 -11.54 -5.27
CA THR A 21 -5.28 -10.48 -4.45
C THR A 21 -5.03 -9.21 -5.26
N VAL A 22 -5.12 -8.06 -4.58
CA VAL A 22 -4.77 -6.73 -5.10
C VAL A 22 -3.49 -6.25 -4.40
N GLU A 23 -2.58 -5.62 -5.15
CA GLU A 23 -1.43 -4.92 -4.59
C GLU A 23 -1.82 -3.47 -4.28
N VAL A 24 -1.64 -3.07 -3.02
CA VAL A 24 -1.73 -1.67 -2.59
C VAL A 24 -0.32 -1.21 -2.30
N ALA A 25 0.24 -0.38 -3.18
CA ALA A 25 1.65 -0.02 -3.18
C ALA A 25 1.89 1.43 -3.61
N VAL A 26 3.01 1.99 -3.14
CA VAL A 26 3.53 3.31 -3.50
C VAL A 26 5.01 3.16 -3.87
N PRO A 27 5.53 3.94 -4.84
CA PRO A 27 6.98 3.98 -5.07
C PRO A 27 7.71 4.57 -3.86
N ASP A 28 8.84 3.98 -3.50
CA ASP A 28 9.82 4.60 -2.59
C ASP A 28 10.61 5.72 -3.28
N THR A 29 11.60 6.29 -2.59
CA THR A 29 12.46 7.37 -3.14
C THR A 29 13.35 6.92 -4.29
N GLN A 30 13.51 5.61 -4.51
CA GLN A 30 14.24 5.02 -5.62
C GLN A 30 13.30 4.54 -6.76
N GLY A 31 11.99 4.67 -6.58
CA GLY A 31 10.97 4.25 -7.54
C GLY A 31 10.54 2.78 -7.42
N HIS A 32 11.01 2.03 -6.42
CA HIS A 32 10.56 0.65 -6.22
C HIS A 32 9.19 0.62 -5.53
N LEU A 33 8.29 -0.24 -6.00
CA LEU A 33 6.96 -0.40 -5.39
C LEU A 33 7.07 -1.05 -4.00
N ARG A 34 6.60 -0.35 -2.98
CA ARG A 34 6.51 -0.84 -1.59
C ARG A 34 5.06 -0.87 -1.16
N GLY A 35 4.64 -1.96 -0.54
CA GLY A 35 3.23 -2.16 -0.21
C GLY A 35 2.91 -3.56 0.25
N LYS A 36 1.63 -3.93 0.12
CA LYS A 36 1.13 -5.24 0.53
C LYS A 36 0.19 -5.81 -0.52
N ARG A 37 0.21 -7.13 -0.67
CA ARG A 37 -0.90 -7.86 -1.29
C ARG A 37 -2.00 -8.07 -0.26
N VAL A 38 -3.22 -7.75 -0.65
CA VAL A 38 -4.42 -7.97 0.16
C VAL A 38 -5.38 -8.87 -0.63
N PRO A 39 -6.09 -9.81 0.01
CA PRO A 39 -7.17 -10.54 -0.64
C PRO A 39 -8.18 -9.57 -1.26
N VAL A 40 -8.66 -9.87 -2.46
CA VAL A 40 -9.58 -8.99 -3.20
C VAL A 40 -10.84 -8.66 -2.39
N GLU A 41 -11.36 -9.63 -1.64
CA GLU A 41 -12.55 -9.45 -0.79
C GLU A 41 -12.28 -8.45 0.34
N ARG A 42 -11.11 -8.57 0.98
CA ARG A 42 -10.66 -7.62 2.01
C ARG A 42 -10.41 -6.24 1.42
N PHE A 43 -9.96 -6.17 0.16
CA PHE A 43 -9.74 -4.88 -0.50
C PHE A 43 -11.02 -4.06 -0.51
N PHE A 44 -12.10 -4.62 -1.05
CA PHE A 44 -13.39 -3.94 -1.15
C PHE A 44 -14.15 -3.84 0.18
N ALA A 45 -13.91 -4.75 1.14
CA ALA A 45 -14.58 -4.72 2.43
C ALA A 45 -14.04 -3.62 3.37
N THR A 46 -12.73 -3.33 3.34
CA THR A 46 -12.12 -2.37 4.27
C THR A 46 -11.00 -1.54 3.65
N VAL A 47 -10.11 -2.11 2.84
CA VAL A 47 -8.86 -1.41 2.45
C VAL A 47 -9.10 -0.25 1.48
N ALA A 48 -10.13 -0.30 0.64
CA ALA A 48 -10.46 0.79 -0.26
C ALA A 48 -10.80 2.09 0.50
N GLU A 49 -11.34 1.98 1.72
CA GLU A 49 -11.73 3.12 2.56
C GLU A 49 -10.71 3.38 3.68
N ASP A 50 -10.12 2.32 4.24
CA ASP A 50 -9.24 2.37 5.40
C ASP A 50 -7.76 2.15 5.08
N GLY A 51 -7.38 1.95 3.83
CA GLY A 51 -5.99 1.75 3.44
C GLY A 51 -5.30 0.57 4.13
N VAL A 52 -3.97 0.59 4.12
CA VAL A 52 -3.11 -0.38 4.83
C VAL A 52 -2.02 0.33 5.62
N ALA A 53 -1.63 -0.25 6.75
CA ALA A 53 -0.46 0.23 7.47
C ALA A 53 0.84 -0.09 6.72
N ILE A 54 1.77 0.86 6.66
CA ILE A 54 3.12 0.74 6.07
C ILE A 54 4.12 1.49 6.96
N ALA A 55 5.41 1.13 6.89
CA ALA A 55 6.46 1.86 7.59
C ALA A 55 6.86 3.09 6.75
N ASP A 56 7.11 4.21 7.41
CA ASP A 56 7.72 5.41 6.84
C ASP A 56 9.17 5.18 6.35
N ALA A 57 9.81 4.06 6.74
CA ALA A 57 11.13 3.63 6.28
C ALA A 57 11.27 3.59 4.73
N ILE A 58 10.16 3.50 3.99
CA ILE A 58 10.14 3.64 2.52
C ILE A 58 10.73 4.98 2.03
N PHE A 59 10.81 6.00 2.89
CA PHE A 59 11.35 7.30 2.53
C PHE A 59 12.87 7.40 2.66
N ILE A 60 13.51 6.50 3.40
CA ILE A 60 14.96 6.54 3.70
C ILE A 60 15.75 5.34 3.15
N MET A 61 15.04 4.41 2.53
CA MET A 61 15.63 3.22 1.94
C MET A 61 16.49 3.61 0.73
N ASP A 62 17.73 3.16 0.72
CA ASP A 62 18.63 3.39 -0.40
C ASP A 62 18.44 2.36 -1.53
N ALA A 63 19.26 2.46 -2.58
CA ALA A 63 19.17 1.58 -3.73
C ALA A 63 19.52 0.10 -3.44
N GLN A 64 20.10 -0.20 -2.26
CA GLN A 64 20.47 -1.54 -1.81
C GLN A 64 19.51 -2.09 -0.74
N ASP A 65 18.38 -1.40 -0.51
CA ASP A 65 17.43 -1.68 0.57
C ASP A 65 17.99 -1.44 1.99
N ASP A 66 19.10 -0.71 2.12
CA ASP A 66 19.66 -0.33 3.41
C ASP A 66 18.94 0.89 3.99
N LEU A 67 18.82 0.92 5.32
CA LEU A 67 18.17 1.98 6.07
C LEU A 67 19.23 2.88 6.70
N THR A 68 19.11 4.18 6.46
CA THR A 68 19.97 5.20 7.08
C THR A 68 19.31 5.76 8.34
N ASP A 69 20.10 6.02 9.39
CA ASP A 69 19.57 6.63 10.61
C ASP A 69 18.90 7.98 10.30
N ASN A 70 17.66 8.14 10.75
CA ASN A 70 16.88 9.35 10.53
C ASN A 70 15.99 9.65 11.73
N PRO A 71 16.03 10.87 12.30
CA PRO A 71 15.28 11.22 13.50
C PRO A 71 13.76 11.31 13.29
N PHE A 72 13.29 11.25 12.04
CA PHE A 72 11.88 11.31 11.68
C PHE A 72 11.29 9.95 11.34
N ILE A 73 12.09 8.87 11.41
CA ILE A 73 11.69 7.51 11.08
C ILE A 73 11.58 6.69 12.36
N ASN A 74 10.53 5.86 12.47
CA ASN A 74 10.30 5.02 13.64
C ASN A 74 11.17 3.75 13.68
N MET A 75 12.49 3.93 13.63
CA MET A 75 13.45 2.81 13.68
C MET A 75 13.49 2.12 15.04
N ASP A 76 13.20 2.85 16.12
CA ASP A 76 13.34 2.35 17.50
C ASP A 76 12.34 1.24 17.86
N THR A 77 11.13 1.31 17.31
CA THR A 77 10.07 0.32 17.63
C THR A 77 9.81 -0.67 16.50
N GLY A 78 10.17 -0.31 15.26
CA GLY A 78 9.90 -1.12 14.07
C GLY A 78 8.40 -1.29 13.74
N TYR A 79 7.51 -0.54 14.41
CA TYR A 79 6.08 -0.56 14.12
C TYR A 79 5.75 0.31 12.91
N LEU A 80 4.72 -0.13 12.17
CA LEU A 80 4.15 0.63 11.06
C LEU A 80 3.47 1.89 11.59
N ASP A 81 3.78 3.02 10.97
CA ASP A 81 3.42 4.37 11.43
C ASP A 81 2.82 5.24 10.33
N CYS A 82 2.77 4.74 9.09
CA CYS A 82 2.09 5.35 7.97
C CYS A 82 0.84 4.57 7.55
N LYS A 83 -0.10 5.29 6.93
CA LYS A 83 -1.31 4.73 6.31
C LYS A 83 -1.24 4.96 4.80
N LEU A 84 -1.14 3.88 4.04
CA LEU A 84 -1.17 3.91 2.57
C LEU A 84 -2.61 3.78 2.08
N MET A 85 -3.08 4.82 1.39
CA MET A 85 -4.41 4.90 0.78
C MET A 85 -4.33 4.52 -0.70
N PRO A 86 -5.24 3.66 -1.21
CA PRO A 86 -5.36 3.34 -2.64
C PRO A 86 -5.85 4.51 -3.51
#